data_AF-A0A2T3HWC8-F1
#
_entry.id   AF-A0A2T3HWC8-F1
#
_cell.length_a   1.000
_cell.length_b   1.000
_cell.length_c   1.000
_cell.angle_alpha   90.00
_cell.angle_beta   90.00
_cell.angle_gamma   90.00
#
_symmetry.space_group_name_H-M   'P 1'
#
loop_
_entity.id
_entity.type
_entity.pdbx_description
1 polymer ?
#
loop_
_entity_poly.entity_id
_entity_poly.type
_entity_poly.pdbx_seq_one_letter_code
_entity_poly.pdbx_strand_id
1 'polypeptide(L)'
;MHYSPLTVHCTSLCLDVVSDDKFHFISMSEIQSYKDDIYSLIIARMRLTVSGPQQAEHLFICAVRDEILFVLLQCKRHQWAKDPGWILKTLEMKITLSHQLYIQHSFF
;
A
#
# COMPACT_ATOMS: atom_id res chain seq x y z
N MET A 1 -14.41 -13.83 -3.98
CA MET A 1 -13.89 -12.68 -3.20
C MET A 1 -14.04 -11.44 -4.05
N HIS A 2 -14.67 -10.39 -3.53
CA HIS A 2 -14.74 -9.09 -4.20
C HIS A 2 -13.72 -8.16 -3.55
N TYR A 3 -12.53 -8.08 -4.13
CA TYR A 3 -11.48 -7.18 -3.66
C TYR A 3 -11.82 -5.73 -3.98
N SER A 4 -11.47 -4.80 -3.09
CA SER A 4 -11.63 -3.38 -3.38
C SER A 4 -10.73 -2.95 -4.56
N PRO A 5 -11.14 -1.98 -5.38
CA PRO A 5 -10.27 -1.45 -6.44
C PRO A 5 -8.92 -0.93 -5.94
N LEU A 6 -8.87 -0.44 -4.69
CA LEU A 6 -7.63 0.00 -4.05
C LEU A 6 -6.74 -1.20 -3.71
N THR A 7 -7.31 -2.27 -3.16
CA THR A 7 -6.59 -3.51 -2.85
C THR A 7 -5.94 -4.10 -4.10
N VAL A 8 -6.69 -4.18 -5.20
CA VAL A 8 -6.15 -4.66 -6.48
C VAL A 8 -5.02 -3.75 -6.96
N HIS A 9 -5.21 -2.44 -6.91
CA HIS A 9 -4.20 -1.47 -7.35
C HIS A 9 -2.90 -1.53 -6.54
N CYS A 10 -2.99 -1.54 -5.21
CA CYS A 10 -1.82 -1.65 -4.34
C CYS A 10 -1.10 -2.99 -4.53
N THR A 11 -1.85 -4.06 -4.79
CA THR A 11 -1.27 -5.37 -5.11
C THR A 11 -0.51 -5.32 -6.42
N SER A 12 -1.10 -4.76 -7.47
CA SER A 12 -0.42 -4.56 -8.76
C SER A 12 0.84 -3.73 -8.60
N LEU A 13 0.81 -2.62 -7.84
CA LEU A 13 1.99 -1.81 -7.56
C LEU A 13 3.12 -2.62 -6.91
N CYS A 14 2.81 -3.44 -5.91
CA CYS A 14 3.81 -4.31 -5.28
C CYS A 14 4.39 -5.31 -6.28
N LEU A 15 3.54 -5.94 -7.10
CA LEU A 15 3.97 -6.92 -8.09
C LEU A 15 4.85 -6.29 -9.17
N ASP A 16 4.46 -5.12 -9.69
CA ASP A 16 5.24 -4.38 -10.69
C ASP A 16 6.66 -4.07 -10.15
N VAL A 17 6.75 -3.61 -8.89
CA VAL A 17 8.04 -3.33 -8.25
C VAL A 17 8.85 -4.61 -8.02
N VAL A 18 8.23 -5.70 -7.56
CA VAL A 18 8.91 -6.95 -7.23
C VAL A 18 9.35 -7.73 -8.49
N SER A 19 8.62 -7.56 -9.60
CA SER A 19 8.90 -8.17 -10.89
C SER A 19 9.97 -7.43 -11.70
N ASP A 20 10.35 -6.20 -11.34
CA ASP A 20 11.47 -5.50 -11.95
C ASP A 20 12.80 -6.14 -11.52
N ASP A 21 13.67 -6.46 -12.49
CA ASP A 21 15.01 -7.02 -12.24
C ASP A 21 15.85 -6.14 -11.28
N LYS A 22 15.63 -4.82 -11.30
CA LYS A 22 16.29 -3.85 -10.42
C LYS A 22 15.95 -4.06 -8.95
N PHE A 23 14.81 -4.67 -8.64
CA PHE A 23 14.39 -4.94 -7.25
C PHE A 23 15.38 -5.82 -6.49
N HIS A 24 16.11 -6.69 -7.20
CA HIS A 24 17.15 -7.49 -6.57
C HIS A 24 18.34 -6.64 -6.09
N PHE A 25 18.59 -5.49 -6.72
CA PHE A 25 19.74 -4.63 -6.44
C PHE A 25 19.42 -3.50 -5.45
N ILE A 26 18.16 -3.09 -5.32
CA ILE A 26 17.79 -2.05 -4.34
C ILE A 26 17.94 -2.54 -2.90
N SER A 27 18.49 -1.71 -2.03
CA SER A 27 18.62 -1.94 -0.60
C SER A 27 17.30 -1.75 0.14
N MET A 28 17.23 -2.27 1.39
CA MET A 28 16.07 -2.01 2.25
C MET A 28 15.88 -0.52 2.56
N SER A 29 16.96 0.26 2.63
CA SER A 29 16.90 1.72 2.80
C SER A 29 16.33 2.43 1.56
N GLU A 30 16.68 1.97 0.36
CA GLU A 30 16.10 2.50 -0.87
C GLU A 30 14.60 2.17 -0.96
N ILE A 31 14.18 0.98 -0.54
CA ILE A 31 12.73 0.64 -0.44
C ILE A 31 12.01 1.60 0.51
N GLN A 32 12.62 1.91 1.67
CA GLN A 32 12.05 2.88 2.62
C GLN A 32 11.94 4.30 2.04
N SER A 33 12.81 4.66 1.08
CA SER A 33 12.76 5.97 0.43
C SER A 33 11.53 6.14 -0.47
N TYR A 34 10.87 5.06 -0.89
CA TYR A 34 9.63 5.10 -1.69
C TYR A 34 8.41 5.60 -0.91
N LYS A 35 8.55 5.91 0.38
CA LYS A 35 7.46 6.31 1.26
C LYS A 35 6.62 7.45 0.67
N ASP A 36 7.25 8.53 0.23
CA ASP A 36 6.56 9.71 -0.28
C ASP A 36 5.95 9.48 -1.67
N ASP A 37 6.62 8.70 -2.50
CA ASP A 37 6.13 8.31 -3.82
C ASP A 37 4.88 7.42 -3.71
N ILE A 38 4.92 6.40 -2.85
CA ILE A 38 3.78 5.51 -2.60
C ILE A 38 2.60 6.31 -2.03
N TYR A 39 2.87 7.23 -1.10
CA TYR A 39 1.83 8.11 -0.56
C TYR A 39 1.14 8.92 -1.67
N SER A 40 1.94 9.51 -2.56
CA SER A 40 1.46 10.31 -3.69
C SER A 40 0.64 9.48 -4.69
N LEU A 41 1.08 8.26 -4.98
CA LEU A 41 0.35 7.32 -5.85
C LEU A 41 -1.02 6.94 -5.28
N ILE A 42 -1.12 6.69 -3.97
CA ILE A 42 -2.40 6.37 -3.32
C ILE A 42 -3.34 7.58 -3.37
N ILE A 43 -2.85 8.80 -3.08
CA ILE A 43 -3.66 10.02 -3.20
C ILE A 43 -4.23 10.17 -4.60
N ALA A 44 -3.37 10.05 -5.62
CA ALA A 44 -3.78 10.18 -7.01
C ALA A 44 -4.87 9.14 -7.36
N ARG A 45 -4.75 7.92 -6.82
CA ARG A 45 -5.73 6.85 -7.03
C ARG A 45 -7.06 7.11 -6.33
N MET A 46 -7.04 7.66 -5.11
CA MET A 46 -8.23 7.99 -4.34
C MET A 46 -8.96 9.24 -4.87
N ARG A 47 -8.40 9.94 -5.88
CA ARG A 47 -8.95 11.16 -6.47
C ARG A 47 -9.19 12.28 -5.44
N LEU A 48 -8.38 12.31 -4.39
CA LEU A 48 -8.47 13.31 -3.33
C LEU A 48 -7.85 14.63 -3.79
N THR A 49 -8.64 15.47 -4.47
CA THR A 49 -8.30 16.88 -4.81
C THR A 49 -9.60 17.69 -4.87
N VAL A 50 -9.82 18.72 -4.03
CA VAL A 50 -9.32 20.11 -4.15
C VAL A 50 -8.78 20.68 -2.82
N SER A 51 -9.00 20.01 -1.68
CA SER A 51 -8.66 20.48 -0.32
C SER A 51 -7.62 19.63 0.41
N GLY A 52 -7.02 18.64 -0.26
CA GLY A 52 -6.17 17.62 0.37
C GLY A 52 -6.97 16.61 1.22
N PRO A 53 -6.33 15.52 1.70
CA PRO A 53 -7.00 14.54 2.54
C PRO A 53 -7.36 15.16 3.89
N GLN A 54 -8.57 14.89 4.37
CA GLN A 54 -8.94 15.13 5.76
C GLN A 54 -8.06 14.28 6.69
N GLN A 55 -8.00 14.61 7.98
CA GLN A 55 -7.12 13.91 8.94
C GLN A 55 -7.29 12.38 8.88
N ALA A 56 -8.54 11.90 8.79
CA ALA A 56 -8.83 10.48 8.70
C ALA A 56 -8.36 9.84 7.38
N GLU A 57 -8.55 10.52 6.26
CA GLU A 57 -8.05 10.07 4.96
C GLU A 57 -6.52 10.02 4.95
N HIS A 58 -5.87 11.01 5.56
CA HIS A 58 -4.42 11.03 5.72
C HIS A 58 -3.91 9.83 6.54
N LEU A 59 -4.56 9.54 7.67
CA LEU A 59 -4.23 8.38 8.51
C LEU A 59 -4.46 7.06 7.76
N PHE A 60 -5.56 6.96 7.01
CA PHE A 60 -5.84 5.82 6.15
C PHE A 60 -4.75 5.62 5.09
N ILE A 61 -4.37 6.67 4.36
CA ILE A 61 -3.33 6.60 3.33
C ILE A 61 -1.98 6.21 3.95
N CYS A 62 -1.61 6.81 5.08
CA CYS A 62 -0.39 6.44 5.80
C CYS A 62 -0.37 4.95 6.16
N ALA A 63 -1.48 4.42 6.68
CA ALA A 63 -1.59 3.02 7.05
C ALA A 63 -1.44 2.08 5.83
N VAL A 64 -2.03 2.42 4.68
CA VAL A 64 -1.91 1.64 3.44
C VAL A 64 -0.49 1.73 2.87
N ARG A 65 0.11 2.93 2.84
CA ARG A 65 1.50 3.14 2.42
C ARG A 65 2.48 2.30 3.24
N ASP A 66 2.36 2.34 4.56
CA ASP A 66 3.26 1.64 5.46
C ASP A 66 3.15 0.12 5.27
N GLU A 67 1.97 -0.38 4.91
CA GLU A 67 1.77 -1.79 4.56
C GLU A 67 2.40 -2.18 3.23
N ILE A 68 2.31 -1.32 2.22
CA ILE A 68 3.02 -1.54 0.94
C ILE A 68 4.53 -1.61 1.19
N LEU A 69 5.08 -0.67 1.96
CA LEU A 69 6.50 -0.70 2.35
C LEU A 69 6.85 -1.99 3.09
N PHE A 70 6.01 -2.41 4.05
CA PHE A 70 6.18 -3.66 4.77
C PHE A 70 6.22 -4.85 3.80
N VAL A 71 5.26 -4.96 2.88
CA VAL A 71 5.20 -6.01 1.86
C VAL A 71 6.47 -6.04 1.01
N LEU A 72 6.92 -4.89 0.51
CA LEU A 72 8.15 -4.80 -0.29
C LEU A 72 9.38 -5.26 0.50
N LEU A 73 9.49 -4.89 1.78
CA LEU A 73 10.57 -5.36 2.65
C LEU A 73 10.51 -6.87 2.88
N GLN A 74 9.32 -7.45 3.04
CA GLN A 74 9.16 -8.91 3.13
C GLN A 74 9.57 -9.59 1.83
N CYS A 75 9.15 -9.06 0.67
CA CYS A 75 9.55 -9.55 -0.65
C CYS A 75 11.06 -9.49 -0.86
N LYS A 76 11.72 -8.49 -0.28
CA LYS A 76 13.19 -8.35 -0.31
C LYS A 76 13.89 -9.39 0.56
N ARG A 77 13.31 -9.72 1.73
CA ARG A 77 13.89 -10.64 2.72
C ARG A 77 13.60 -12.11 2.41
N HIS A 78 12.44 -12.39 1.82
CA HIS A 78 11.89 -13.73 1.73
C HIS A 78 11.29 -14.00 0.36
N GLN A 79 11.69 -15.10 -0.27
CA GLN A 79 11.11 -15.50 -1.57
C GLN A 79 9.61 -15.81 -1.48
N TRP A 80 9.15 -16.42 -0.38
CA TRP A 80 7.75 -16.76 -0.19
C TRP A 80 6.83 -15.54 -0.16
N ALA A 81 7.33 -14.37 0.26
CA ALA A 81 6.56 -13.14 0.34
C ALA A 81 6.26 -12.53 -1.04
N LYS A 82 6.89 -13.04 -2.11
CA LYS A 82 6.59 -12.65 -3.49
C LYS A 82 5.33 -13.33 -4.06
N ASP A 83 4.72 -14.24 -3.29
CA ASP A 83 3.47 -14.88 -3.68
C ASP A 83 2.35 -13.83 -3.85
N PRO A 84 1.73 -13.72 -5.06
CA PRO A 84 0.67 -12.75 -5.31
C PRO A 84 -0.54 -12.92 -4.38
N GLY A 85 -0.85 -14.16 -3.99
CA GLY A 85 -1.94 -14.45 -3.07
C GLY A 85 -1.69 -13.89 -1.67
N TRP A 86 -0.47 -14.04 -1.16
CA TRP A 86 -0.04 -13.47 0.11
C TRP A 86 -0.05 -11.95 0.09
N ILE A 87 0.49 -11.32 -0.96
CA ILE A 87 0.49 -9.86 -1.13
C ILE A 87 -0.95 -9.33 -1.11
N LEU A 88 -1.81 -9.92 -1.95
CA LEU A 88 -3.21 -9.52 -2.09
C LEU A 88 -3.97 -9.61 -0.77
N LYS A 89 -3.83 -10.75 -0.06
CA LYS A 89 -4.49 -10.98 1.22
C LYS A 89 -4.00 -10.01 2.30
N THR A 90 -2.69 -9.75 2.35
CA THR A 90 -2.09 -8.84 3.33
C THR A 90 -2.61 -7.42 3.14
N LEU A 91 -2.62 -6.93 1.90
CA LEU A 91 -3.14 -5.60 1.57
C LEU A 91 -4.66 -5.49 1.77
N GLU A 92 -5.43 -6.52 1.42
CA GLU A 92 -6.88 -6.56 1.67
C GLU A 92 -7.20 -6.42 3.16
N MET A 93 -6.52 -7.22 4.00
CA MET A 93 -6.69 -7.18 5.46
C MET A 93 -6.41 -5.79 6.00
N LYS A 94 -5.28 -5.19 5.62
CA LYS A 94 -4.91 -3.86 6.09
C LYS A 94 -5.90 -2.80 5.63
N ILE A 95 -6.21 -2.75 4.34
CA ILE A 95 -7.11 -1.74 3.76
C ILE A 95 -8.48 -1.82 4.44
N THR A 96 -9.01 -3.03 4.66
CA THR A 96 -10.29 -3.23 5.33
C THR A 96 -10.27 -2.71 6.77
N LEU A 97 -9.25 -3.09 7.55
CA LEU A 97 -9.10 -2.65 8.93
C LEU A 97 -8.91 -1.13 9.04
N SER A 98 -8.04 -0.55 8.22
CA SER A 98 -7.79 0.89 8.22
C SER A 98 -9.00 1.69 7.75
N HIS A 99 -9.78 1.16 6.81
CA HIS A 99 -11.03 1.80 6.38
C HIS A 99 -12.07 1.81 7.50
N GLN A 100 -12.21 0.70 8.23
CA GLN A 100 -13.07 0.65 9.42
C GLN A 100 -12.62 1.66 10.47
N LEU A 101 -11.33 1.66 10.82
CA LEU A 101 -10.77 2.50 11.88
C LEU A 101 -10.85 4.00 11.58
N TYR A 102 -10.50 4.41 10.36
CA TYR A 102 -10.35 5.84 10.06
C TYR A 102 -11.53 6.39 9.28
N ILE A 103 -12.04 5.68 8.28
CA ILE A 103 -13.05 6.26 7.38
C ILE A 103 -14.46 6.08 7.95
N GLN A 104 -14.80 4.91 8.49
CA GLN A 104 -16.15 4.68 9.03
C GLN A 104 -16.42 5.38 10.36
N HIS A 105 -15.38 5.67 11.16
CA HIS A 105 -15.52 6.36 12.45
C HIS A 105 -15.40 7.89 12.37
N SER A 106 -15.22 8.47 11.19
CA SER A 106 -15.04 9.94 11.02
C SER A 106 -16.34 10.76 10.99
N PHE A 107 -17.47 10.16 11.34
CA PHE A 107 -18.80 10.82 11.33
C PHE A 107 -19.29 11.28 12.72
N PHE A 108 -18.39 11.52 13.68
CA PHE A 108 -18.75 12.09 14.99
C PHE A 108 -18.12 13.46 15.20
#